data_AF-A0A8S3GCF2-F1
#
_entry.id   AF-A0A8S3GCF2-F1
#
_cell.length_a   1.000
_cell.length_b   1.000
_cell.length_c   1.000
_cell.angle_alpha   90.00
_cell.angle_beta   90.00
_cell.angle_gamma   90.00
#
_symmetry.space_group_name_H-M   'P 1'
#
loop_
_entity.id
_entity.type
_entity.pdbx_description
1 polymer ?
#
loop_
_entity_poly.entity_id
_entity_poly.type
_entity_poly.pdbx_seq_one_letter_code
_entity_poly.pdbx_strand_id
1 'polypeptide(L)'
;MVQAYLANVIYPNKHEDEQYKYTNDGHLLTTETYVGASVEALESGVFRSDIPCRFKIVPETIQFLIDNIDRILHQSIEVEEKLSIDLVENIAEIKEDIIQRLQHLKNVPNRLENPNIYHLDVGAMYPNIILTNRLQPSAIVNSTICAQCDLNRPNARCQRKMDWIWRGTYVPATRNELQRIQLQLENERFSFNGQLIEKRSFADSSKKGTNAANNNSTLSFHELPQETQTTIERKRLADYCRKA
;
A
#
# COMPACT_ATOMS: atom_id res chain seq x y z
N MET A 1 4.06 -6.96 21.86
CA MET A 1 5.06 -7.19 22.94
C MET A 1 4.58 -8.23 23.95
N VAL A 2 3.39 -8.11 24.55
CA VAL A 2 2.85 -9.12 25.51
C VAL A 2 2.89 -10.54 24.97
N GLN A 3 2.36 -10.78 23.76
CA GLN A 3 2.35 -12.12 23.16
C GLN A 3 3.77 -12.66 22.89
N ALA A 4 4.71 -11.80 22.49
CA ALA A 4 6.11 -12.19 22.29
C ALA A 4 6.80 -12.55 23.61
N TYR A 5 6.54 -11.77 24.69
CA TYR A 5 7.02 -12.07 26.04
C TYR A 5 6.49 -13.41 26.55
N LEU A 6 5.19 -13.67 26.40
CA LEU A 6 4.58 -14.95 26.79
C LEU A 6 5.15 -16.14 26.00
N ALA A 7 5.46 -15.95 24.72
CA ALA A 7 6.08 -16.95 23.86
C ALA A 7 7.61 -17.06 24.02
N ASN A 8 8.22 -16.28 24.94
CA ASN A 8 9.67 -16.17 25.12
C ASN A 8 10.44 -15.85 23.82
N VAL A 9 9.87 -14.97 22.99
CA VAL A 9 10.47 -14.49 21.74
C VAL A 9 11.05 -13.10 21.95
N ILE A 10 12.35 -12.96 21.67
CA ILE A 10 13.02 -11.65 21.66
C ILE A 10 12.44 -10.81 20.52
N TYR A 11 11.90 -9.65 20.85
CA TYR A 11 11.41 -8.70 19.85
C TYR A 11 12.52 -7.69 19.48
N PRO A 12 12.60 -7.29 18.21
CA PRO A 12 13.66 -6.39 17.74
C PRO A 12 13.50 -4.97 18.30
N ASN A 13 14.58 -4.19 18.19
CA ASN A 13 14.53 -2.75 18.39
C ASN A 13 13.59 -2.09 17.36
N LYS A 14 13.22 -0.84 17.63
CA LYS A 14 12.45 -0.04 16.66
C LYS A 14 13.23 0.09 15.36
N HIS A 15 12.52 0.01 14.24
CA HIS A 15 13.12 0.27 12.94
C HIS A 15 13.53 1.74 12.85
N GLU A 16 14.75 1.97 12.37
CA GLU A 16 15.27 3.30 12.05
C GLU A 16 15.40 3.39 10.54
N ASP A 17 14.77 4.40 9.94
CA ASP A 17 14.81 4.59 8.50
C ASP A 17 16.19 5.06 8.04
N GLU A 18 16.69 4.49 6.95
CA GLU A 18 17.91 4.95 6.30
C GLU A 18 17.70 6.36 5.71
N GLN A 19 18.67 7.25 5.95
CA GLN A 19 18.58 8.66 5.52
C GLN A 19 18.57 8.82 3.99
N TYR A 20 19.39 8.04 3.28
CA TYR A 20 19.50 8.07 1.83
C TYR A 20 19.37 6.67 1.27
N LYS A 21 18.29 6.44 0.52
CA LYS A 21 18.12 5.24 -0.30
C LYS A 21 18.25 5.62 -1.77
N TYR A 22 18.87 4.75 -2.55
CA TYR A 22 19.08 4.98 -3.98
C TYR A 22 18.36 3.93 -4.80
N THR A 23 17.87 4.31 -5.98
CA THR A 23 17.47 3.35 -7.00
C THR A 23 18.71 2.63 -7.55
N ASN A 24 18.50 1.49 -8.21
CA ASN A 24 19.58 0.76 -8.89
C ASN A 24 20.32 1.63 -9.91
N ASP A 25 19.62 2.61 -10.50
CA ASP A 25 20.17 3.54 -11.49
C ASP A 25 20.82 4.79 -10.86
N GLY A 26 20.90 4.85 -9.53
CA GLY A 26 21.66 5.88 -8.80
C GLY A 26 20.90 7.16 -8.47
N HIS A 27 19.57 7.18 -8.59
CA HIS A 27 18.73 8.30 -8.19
C HIS A 27 18.33 8.23 -6.72
N LEU A 28 18.20 9.37 -6.06
CA LEU A 28 17.76 9.42 -4.67
C LEU A 28 16.26 9.13 -4.55
N LEU A 29 15.90 8.16 -3.71
CA LEU A 29 14.51 7.86 -3.36
C LEU A 29 13.95 8.90 -2.39
N THR A 30 12.80 9.46 -2.74
CA THR A 30 12.03 10.39 -1.92
C THR A 30 11.06 9.64 -1.02
N THR A 31 10.32 8.71 -1.59
CA THR A 31 9.41 7.82 -0.86
C THR A 31 9.50 6.40 -1.40
N GLU A 32 9.34 5.46 -0.49
CA GLU A 32 9.31 4.03 -0.78
C GLU A 32 8.01 3.46 -0.21
N THR A 33 7.22 2.81 -1.05
CA THR A 33 5.95 2.20 -0.65
C THR A 33 5.64 1.00 -1.56
N TYR A 34 4.42 0.48 -1.47
CA TYR A 34 3.89 -0.56 -2.32
C TYR A 34 2.62 -0.09 -3.02
N VAL A 35 2.22 -0.78 -4.08
CA VAL A 35 0.91 -0.56 -4.70
C VAL A 35 -0.17 -1.11 -3.78
N GLY A 36 -0.96 -0.22 -3.20
CA GLY A 36 -2.08 -0.55 -2.32
C GLY A 36 -3.34 -0.95 -3.08
N ALA A 37 -4.50 -0.66 -2.49
CA ALA A 37 -5.79 -0.99 -3.07
C ALA A 37 -6.00 -0.34 -4.45
N SER A 38 -6.57 -1.11 -5.39
CA SER A 38 -7.09 -0.56 -6.63
C SER A 38 -8.41 0.17 -6.33
N VAL A 39 -8.62 1.32 -6.95
CA VAL A 39 -9.88 2.07 -6.89
C VAL A 39 -10.29 2.37 -8.32
N GLU A 40 -11.49 1.95 -8.69
CA GLU A 40 -12.02 2.09 -10.03
C GLU A 40 -13.42 2.70 -9.96
N ALA A 41 -13.68 3.66 -10.84
CA ALA A 41 -15.01 4.24 -11.05
C ALA A 41 -15.50 3.79 -12.43
N LEU A 42 -16.28 2.71 -12.46
CA LEU A 42 -16.74 2.08 -13.71
C LEU A 42 -17.83 2.89 -14.40
N GLU A 43 -18.83 3.35 -13.64
CA GLU A 43 -19.96 4.11 -14.14
C GLU A 43 -20.27 5.29 -13.21
N SER A 44 -20.73 6.40 -13.80
CA SER A 44 -21.24 7.55 -13.05
C SER A 44 -22.66 7.87 -13.51
N GLY A 45 -23.50 8.30 -12.57
CA GLY A 45 -24.92 8.56 -12.84
C GLY A 45 -25.78 8.42 -11.59
N VAL A 46 -27.09 8.55 -11.77
CA VAL A 46 -28.09 8.33 -10.71
C VAL A 46 -28.71 6.95 -10.91
N PHE A 47 -28.38 6.01 -10.03
CA PHE A 47 -29.00 4.68 -9.99
C PHE A 47 -30.00 4.63 -8.85
N ARG A 48 -31.24 4.25 -9.17
CA ARG A 48 -32.33 4.08 -8.20
C ARG A 48 -33.13 2.83 -8.52
N SER A 49 -33.71 2.23 -7.49
CA SER A 49 -34.52 1.01 -7.61
C SER A 49 -35.83 1.20 -8.38
N ASP A 50 -36.25 2.43 -8.66
CA ASP A 50 -37.47 2.76 -9.42
C ASP A 50 -37.20 3.21 -10.86
N ILE A 51 -35.94 3.29 -11.27
CA ILE A 51 -35.54 3.73 -12.62
C ILE A 51 -34.99 2.53 -13.40
N PRO A 52 -35.63 2.12 -14.52
CA PRO A 52 -35.16 1.00 -15.32
C PRO A 52 -33.73 1.21 -15.85
N CYS A 53 -32.92 0.18 -15.76
CA CYS A 53 -31.55 0.14 -16.25
C CYS A 53 -31.40 -0.95 -17.31
N ARG A 54 -30.51 -0.72 -18.28
CA ARG A 54 -30.23 -1.69 -19.33
C ARG A 54 -29.16 -2.67 -18.86
N PHE A 55 -29.49 -3.95 -18.84
CA PHE A 55 -28.57 -5.02 -18.50
C PHE A 55 -28.16 -5.80 -19.76
N LYS A 56 -26.87 -6.04 -19.91
CA LYS A 56 -26.30 -6.94 -20.91
C LYS A 56 -25.55 -8.05 -20.18
N ILE A 57 -26.25 -9.16 -19.96
CA ILE A 57 -25.73 -10.32 -19.24
C ILE A 57 -24.89 -11.16 -20.19
N VAL A 58 -23.78 -11.72 -19.69
CA VAL A 58 -22.93 -12.68 -20.42
C VAL A 58 -23.49 -14.09 -20.17
N PRO A 59 -24.12 -14.76 -21.15
CA PRO A 59 -24.78 -16.05 -20.94
C PRO A 59 -23.85 -17.16 -20.45
N GLU A 60 -22.57 -17.10 -20.84
CA GLU A 60 -21.53 -18.05 -20.44
C GLU A 60 -21.28 -18.00 -18.93
N THR A 61 -21.29 -16.80 -18.34
CA THR A 61 -21.16 -16.62 -16.88
C THR A 61 -22.33 -17.23 -16.14
N ILE A 62 -23.55 -17.10 -16.68
CA ILE A 62 -24.74 -17.68 -16.07
C ILE A 62 -24.70 -19.22 -16.15
N GLN A 63 -24.26 -19.78 -17.28
CA GLN A 63 -24.07 -21.22 -17.39
C GLN A 63 -23.05 -21.74 -16.36
N PHE A 64 -21.93 -21.04 -16.20
CA PHE A 64 -20.93 -21.38 -15.19
C PHE A 64 -21.52 -21.40 -13.76
N LEU A 65 -22.39 -20.45 -13.41
CA LEU A 65 -23.08 -20.43 -12.13
C LEU A 65 -24.03 -21.63 -11.95
N ILE A 66 -24.79 -21.98 -12.99
CA ILE A 66 -25.70 -23.15 -12.99
C ILE A 66 -24.90 -24.44 -12.80
N ASP A 67 -23.80 -24.61 -13.53
CA ASP A 67 -22.97 -25.83 -13.47
C ASP A 67 -22.31 -26.02 -12.10
N ASN A 68 -22.10 -24.94 -11.34
CA ASN A 68 -21.46 -24.95 -10.02
C ASN A 68 -22.43 -24.87 -8.85
N ILE A 69 -23.74 -24.85 -9.08
CA ILE A 69 -24.72 -24.51 -8.05
C ILE A 69 -24.68 -25.49 -6.86
N ASP A 70 -24.49 -26.78 -7.12
CA ASP A 70 -24.38 -27.80 -6.07
C ASP A 70 -23.22 -27.49 -5.12
N ARG A 71 -22.05 -27.20 -5.68
CA ARG A 71 -20.86 -26.86 -4.91
C ARG A 71 -21.07 -25.58 -4.08
N ILE A 72 -21.75 -24.59 -4.64
CA ILE A 72 -22.02 -23.31 -3.96
C ILE A 72 -22.99 -23.51 -2.79
N LEU A 73 -24.07 -24.29 -2.99
CA LEU A 73 -25.03 -24.59 -1.92
C LEU A 73 -24.37 -25.37 -0.78
N HIS A 74 -23.58 -26.40 -1.08
CA HIS A 74 -22.79 -27.12 -0.07
C HIS A 74 -21.86 -26.17 0.70
N GLN A 75 -21.13 -25.31 -0.01
CA GLN A 75 -20.22 -24.35 0.61
C GLN A 75 -20.97 -23.38 1.54
N SER A 76 -22.13 -22.86 1.13
CA SER A 76 -22.90 -21.93 1.94
C SER A 76 -23.44 -22.61 3.21
N ILE A 77 -23.97 -23.82 3.11
CA ILE A 77 -24.55 -24.54 4.26
C ILE A 77 -23.45 -25.05 5.21
N GLU A 78 -22.42 -25.72 4.70
CA GLU A 78 -21.43 -26.40 5.53
C GLU A 78 -20.31 -25.47 6.02
N VAL A 79 -19.87 -24.51 5.20
CA VAL A 79 -18.72 -23.65 5.52
C VAL A 79 -19.16 -22.31 6.11
N GLU A 80 -20.14 -21.65 5.49
CA GLU A 80 -20.59 -20.32 5.93
C GLU A 80 -21.51 -20.44 7.17
N GLU A 81 -22.55 -21.27 7.08
CA GLU A 81 -23.54 -21.48 8.17
C GLU A 81 -23.12 -22.55 9.18
N LYS A 82 -22.13 -23.39 8.85
CA LYS A 82 -21.63 -24.49 9.72
C LYS A 82 -22.71 -25.50 10.11
N LEU A 83 -23.63 -25.78 9.19
CA LEU A 83 -24.70 -26.75 9.36
C LEU A 83 -24.43 -28.02 8.54
N SER A 84 -24.91 -29.17 9.03
CA SER A 84 -24.90 -30.39 8.21
C SER A 84 -26.00 -30.30 7.16
N ILE A 85 -25.68 -30.71 5.94
CA ILE A 85 -26.65 -30.74 4.84
C ILE A 85 -27.81 -31.70 5.11
N ASP A 86 -27.60 -32.71 5.96
CA ASP A 86 -28.61 -33.69 6.36
C ASP A 86 -29.78 -33.05 7.12
N LEU A 87 -29.58 -31.86 7.70
CA LEU A 87 -30.61 -31.10 8.41
C LEU A 87 -31.47 -30.23 7.47
N VAL A 88 -31.13 -30.15 6.19
CA VAL A 88 -31.77 -29.26 5.22
C VAL A 88 -32.77 -30.05 4.38
N GLU A 89 -34.06 -29.78 4.58
CA GLU A 89 -35.14 -30.54 3.93
C GLU A 89 -35.49 -30.03 2.52
N ASN A 90 -35.32 -28.73 2.26
CA ASN A 90 -35.81 -28.06 1.05
C ASN A 90 -34.72 -27.77 0.00
N ILE A 91 -33.56 -28.42 0.09
CA ILE A 91 -32.41 -28.10 -0.78
C ILE A 91 -32.70 -28.30 -2.27
N ALA A 92 -33.42 -29.37 -2.63
CA ALA A 92 -33.74 -29.67 -4.02
C ALA A 92 -34.71 -28.65 -4.63
N GLU A 93 -35.68 -28.18 -3.83
CA GLU A 93 -36.64 -27.15 -4.26
C GLU A 93 -35.95 -25.80 -4.49
N ILE A 94 -35.12 -25.37 -3.54
CA ILE A 94 -34.38 -24.10 -3.64
C ILE A 94 -33.38 -24.14 -4.80
N LYS A 95 -32.70 -25.26 -5.00
CA LYS A 95 -31.79 -25.45 -6.14
C LYS A 95 -32.54 -25.26 -7.46
N GLU A 96 -33.70 -25.89 -7.63
CA GLU A 96 -34.48 -25.80 -8.85
C GLU A 96 -35.00 -24.37 -9.09
N ASP A 97 -35.52 -23.68 -8.07
CA ASP A 97 -35.95 -22.27 -8.19
C ASP A 97 -34.80 -21.35 -8.64
N ILE A 98 -33.60 -21.51 -8.06
CA ILE A 98 -32.43 -20.72 -8.46
C ILE A 98 -32.04 -21.04 -9.91
N ILE A 99 -32.00 -22.31 -10.30
CA ILE A 99 -31.67 -22.72 -11.69
C ILE A 99 -32.66 -22.11 -12.67
N GLN A 100 -33.96 -22.16 -12.39
CA GLN A 100 -34.99 -21.62 -13.28
C GLN A 100 -34.82 -20.10 -13.47
N ARG A 101 -34.56 -19.36 -12.40
CA ARG A 101 -34.30 -17.90 -12.47
C ARG A 101 -33.03 -17.60 -13.26
N LEU A 102 -31.96 -18.35 -13.05
CA LEU A 102 -30.72 -18.22 -13.82
C LEU A 102 -30.92 -18.55 -15.30
N GLN A 103 -31.66 -19.62 -15.61
CA GLN A 103 -32.01 -19.98 -16.99
C GLN A 103 -32.80 -18.86 -17.68
N HIS A 104 -33.72 -18.21 -16.98
CA HIS A 104 -34.44 -17.06 -17.52
C HIS A 104 -33.51 -15.89 -17.87
N LEU A 105 -32.54 -15.58 -17.00
CA LEU A 105 -31.52 -14.56 -17.26
C LEU A 105 -30.62 -14.93 -18.44
N LYS A 106 -30.29 -16.22 -18.60
CA LYS A 106 -29.49 -16.74 -19.71
C LYS A 106 -30.23 -16.63 -21.04
N ASN A 107 -31.51 -17.01 -21.08
CA ASN A 107 -32.32 -17.04 -22.30
C ASN A 107 -32.67 -15.64 -22.81
N VAL A 108 -32.78 -14.66 -21.91
CA VAL A 108 -33.05 -13.25 -22.25
C VAL A 108 -31.96 -12.37 -21.61
N PRO A 109 -30.75 -12.30 -22.21
CA PRO A 109 -29.59 -11.65 -21.61
C PRO A 109 -29.59 -10.12 -21.75
N ASN A 110 -30.33 -9.58 -22.72
CA ASN A 110 -30.51 -8.13 -22.89
C ASN A 110 -31.84 -7.73 -22.25
N ARG A 111 -31.79 -6.97 -21.14
CA ARG A 111 -32.98 -6.65 -20.33
C ARG A 111 -33.07 -5.16 -20.03
N LEU A 112 -34.28 -4.68 -19.80
CA LEU A 112 -34.56 -3.32 -19.32
C LEU A 112 -35.47 -3.44 -18.10
N GLU A 113 -34.89 -3.37 -16.91
CA GLU A 113 -35.56 -3.68 -15.64
C GLU A 113 -35.05 -2.78 -14.52
N ASN A 114 -35.79 -2.69 -13.43
CA ASN A 114 -35.39 -1.91 -12.26
C ASN A 114 -34.24 -2.60 -11.51
N PRO A 115 -33.15 -1.89 -11.16
CA PRO A 115 -31.98 -2.47 -10.53
C PRO A 115 -32.21 -2.75 -9.03
N ASN A 116 -31.53 -3.79 -8.53
CA ASN A 116 -31.29 -3.96 -7.11
C ASN A 116 -29.86 -3.52 -6.79
N ILE A 117 -29.71 -2.53 -5.92
CA ILE A 117 -28.41 -1.93 -5.58
C ILE A 117 -27.84 -2.66 -4.38
N TYR A 118 -26.74 -3.39 -4.59
CA TYR A 118 -26.04 -4.14 -3.56
C TYR A 118 -24.64 -3.57 -3.29
N HIS A 119 -24.24 -3.56 -2.03
CA HIS A 119 -22.87 -3.29 -1.59
C HIS A 119 -22.30 -4.58 -1.02
N LEU A 120 -21.28 -5.13 -1.68
CA LEU A 120 -20.58 -6.34 -1.25
C LEU A 120 -19.22 -5.92 -0.69
N ASP A 121 -18.96 -6.30 0.56
CA ASP A 121 -17.70 -6.03 1.25
C ASP A 121 -17.17 -7.31 1.90
N VAL A 122 -15.85 -7.44 1.97
CA VAL A 122 -15.19 -8.57 2.61
C VAL A 122 -14.91 -8.21 4.06
N GLY A 123 -15.62 -8.87 4.98
CA GLY A 123 -15.42 -8.70 6.41
C GLY A 123 -13.95 -8.92 6.80
N ALA A 124 -13.35 -7.92 7.46
CA ALA A 124 -11.96 -7.95 7.91
C ALA A 124 -10.95 -8.49 6.86
N MET A 125 -10.99 -7.95 5.64
CA MET A 125 -10.20 -8.40 4.50
C MET A 125 -8.71 -8.63 4.83
N TYR A 126 -7.98 -7.59 5.28
CA TYR A 126 -6.53 -7.72 5.53
C TYR A 126 -6.19 -8.69 6.67
N PRO A 127 -6.84 -8.65 7.85
CA PRO A 127 -6.65 -9.68 8.88
C PRO A 127 -6.84 -11.11 8.35
N ASN A 128 -7.89 -11.35 7.56
CA ASN A 128 -8.15 -12.67 7.00
C ASN A 128 -7.08 -13.10 5.98
N ILE A 129 -6.58 -12.18 5.15
CA ILE A 129 -5.45 -12.43 4.23
C ILE A 129 -4.18 -12.77 5.02
N ILE A 130 -3.89 -12.03 6.09
CA ILE A 130 -2.73 -12.23 6.98
C ILE A 130 -2.79 -13.62 7.61
N LEU A 131 -3.93 -14.03 8.16
CA LEU A 131 -4.09 -15.32 8.82
C LEU A 131 -4.04 -16.49 7.82
N THR A 132 -4.73 -16.36 6.69
CA THR A 132 -4.79 -17.39 5.64
C THR A 132 -3.40 -17.69 5.08
N ASN A 133 -2.61 -16.64 4.82
CA ASN A 133 -1.27 -16.78 4.25
C ASN A 133 -0.15 -16.79 5.29
N ARG A 134 -0.49 -16.73 6.59
CA ARG A 134 0.45 -16.70 7.72
C ARG A 134 1.51 -15.58 7.58
N LEU A 135 1.09 -14.41 7.12
CA LEU A 135 1.98 -13.28 6.87
C LEU A 135 2.43 -12.66 8.20
N GLN A 136 3.74 -12.58 8.39
CA GLN A 136 4.36 -11.88 9.51
C GLN A 136 5.74 -11.38 9.07
N PRO A 137 6.26 -10.27 9.62
CA PRO A 137 7.55 -9.73 9.22
C PRO A 137 8.70 -10.74 9.30
N SER A 138 8.71 -11.58 10.34
CA SER A 138 9.73 -12.62 10.55
C SER A 138 9.64 -13.80 9.59
N ALA A 139 8.53 -13.98 8.88
CA ALA A 139 8.34 -15.04 7.88
C ALA A 139 8.82 -14.63 6.48
N ILE A 140 9.16 -13.36 6.28
CA ILE A 140 9.75 -12.88 5.02
C ILE A 140 11.24 -13.20 5.05
N VAL A 141 11.63 -14.29 4.38
CA VAL A 141 13.00 -14.79 4.36
C VAL A 141 13.67 -14.56 3.01
N ASN A 142 14.98 -14.30 3.03
CA ASN A 142 15.81 -14.27 1.84
C ASN A 142 16.47 -15.64 1.58
N SER A 143 17.12 -15.79 0.43
CA SER A 143 17.79 -17.05 0.05
C SER A 143 18.88 -17.44 1.04
N THR A 144 19.61 -16.48 1.62
CA THR A 144 20.66 -16.72 2.60
C THR A 144 20.12 -17.32 3.91
N ILE A 145 19.04 -16.74 4.44
CA ILE A 145 18.37 -17.23 5.67
C ILE A 145 17.81 -18.63 5.42
N CYS A 146 17.17 -18.84 4.28
CA CYS A 146 16.64 -20.18 3.98
C CYS A 146 17.77 -21.20 3.78
N ALA A 147 18.90 -20.82 3.19
CA ALA A 147 20.03 -21.72 3.00
C ALA A 147 20.62 -22.23 4.32
N GLN A 148 20.55 -21.42 5.38
CA GLN A 148 20.99 -21.77 6.73
C GLN A 148 19.97 -22.63 7.50
N CYS A 149 18.77 -22.83 6.97
CA CYS A 149 17.71 -23.57 7.66
C CYS A 149 17.90 -25.08 7.54
N ASP A 150 17.81 -25.81 8.66
CA ASP A 150 17.89 -27.28 8.71
C ASP A 150 16.80 -27.99 7.89
N LEU A 151 15.70 -27.28 7.63
CA LEU A 151 14.56 -27.77 6.84
C LEU A 151 14.73 -27.52 5.33
N ASN A 152 15.83 -26.90 4.91
CA ASN A 152 16.14 -26.69 3.50
C ASN A 152 16.56 -28.01 2.83
N ARG A 153 15.57 -28.81 2.46
CA ARG A 153 15.73 -30.13 1.83
C ARG A 153 15.10 -30.13 0.44
N PRO A 154 15.57 -30.99 -0.49
CA PRO A 154 14.87 -31.19 -1.75
C PRO A 154 13.43 -31.62 -1.45
N ASN A 155 12.44 -30.93 -2.05
CA ASN A 155 11.00 -31.07 -1.81
C ASN A 155 10.42 -30.44 -0.53
N ALA A 156 11.12 -29.50 0.11
CA ALA A 156 10.52 -28.72 1.20
C ALA A 156 9.25 -27.97 0.73
N ARG A 157 8.15 -28.13 1.46
CA ARG A 157 6.84 -27.49 1.19
C ARG A 157 6.57 -26.27 2.07
N CYS A 158 7.57 -25.80 2.81
CA CYS A 158 7.42 -24.70 3.77
C CYS A 158 7.38 -23.31 3.10
N GLN A 159 7.95 -23.17 1.90
CA GLN A 159 8.01 -21.89 1.20
C GLN A 159 6.74 -21.63 0.37
N ARG A 160 6.11 -20.49 0.61
CA ARG A 160 5.04 -19.94 -0.23
C ARG A 160 5.58 -18.69 -0.92
N LYS A 161 5.67 -18.71 -2.25
CA LYS A 161 6.05 -17.54 -3.05
C LYS A 161 4.81 -16.71 -3.33
N MET A 162 4.89 -15.41 -3.07
CA MET A 162 3.82 -14.45 -3.30
C MET A 162 4.43 -13.19 -3.91
N ASP A 163 3.77 -12.66 -4.92
CA ASP A 163 4.23 -11.46 -5.61
C ASP A 163 3.65 -10.20 -4.94
N TRP A 164 4.43 -9.13 -4.97
CA TRP A 164 4.01 -7.80 -4.54
C TRP A 164 4.66 -6.75 -5.42
N ILE A 165 4.04 -5.57 -5.50
CA ILE A 165 4.51 -4.49 -6.38
C ILE A 165 5.07 -3.38 -5.51
N TRP A 166 6.37 -3.20 -5.61
CA TRP A 166 7.09 -2.08 -5.02
C TRP A 166 6.84 -0.79 -5.82
N ARG A 167 6.72 0.32 -5.11
CA ARG A 167 6.56 1.66 -5.70
C ARG A 167 7.48 2.63 -4.98
N GLY A 168 8.54 3.05 -5.65
CA GLY A 168 9.39 4.16 -5.23
C GLY A 168 9.10 5.41 -6.04
N THR A 169 9.12 6.57 -5.39
CA THR A 169 9.26 7.86 -6.07
C THR A 169 10.68 8.36 -5.84
N TYR A 170 11.34 8.81 -6.89
CA TYR A 170 12.72 9.27 -6.83
C TYR A 170 12.86 10.64 -7.47
N VAL A 171 13.96 11.30 -7.14
CA VAL A 171 14.33 12.58 -7.71
C VAL A 171 15.10 12.35 -9.03
N PRO A 172 14.76 13.04 -10.13
CA PRO A 172 15.46 12.88 -11.41
C PRO A 172 16.96 13.20 -11.37
N ALA A 173 17.42 14.00 -10.40
CA ALA A 173 18.83 14.31 -10.21
C ALA A 173 19.67 13.04 -10.04
N THR A 174 20.82 13.04 -10.70
CA THR A 174 21.85 12.01 -10.58
C THR A 174 22.65 12.18 -9.28
N ARG A 175 23.36 11.13 -8.87
CA ARG A 175 24.25 11.15 -7.70
C ARG A 175 25.28 12.29 -7.73
N ASN A 176 25.84 12.60 -8.91
CA ASN A 176 26.83 13.66 -9.06
C ASN A 176 26.24 15.05 -8.82
N GLU A 177 25.00 15.28 -9.25
CA GLU A 177 24.29 16.54 -9.03
C GLU A 177 23.90 16.70 -7.56
N LEU A 178 23.50 15.61 -6.90
CA LEU A 178 23.26 15.60 -5.47
C LEU A 178 24.53 15.97 -4.69
N GLN A 179 25.67 15.36 -5.00
CA GLN A 179 26.96 15.68 -4.37
C GLN A 179 27.36 17.15 -4.58
N ARG A 180 27.11 17.70 -5.77
CA ARG A 180 27.36 19.13 -6.05
C ARG A 180 26.49 20.03 -5.17
N ILE A 181 25.22 19.66 -4.98
CA ILE A 181 24.30 20.40 -4.11
C ILE A 181 24.74 20.31 -2.65
N GLN A 182 25.19 19.15 -2.19
CA GLN A 182 25.73 18.97 -0.84
C GLN A 182 26.95 19.86 -0.61
N LEU A 183 27.93 19.84 -1.52
CA LEU A 183 29.11 20.71 -1.45
C LEU A 183 28.74 22.21 -1.45
N GLN A 184 27.68 22.59 -2.18
CA GLN A 184 27.19 23.96 -2.14
C GLN A 184 26.62 24.31 -0.76
N LEU A 185 25.83 23.40 -0.16
CA LEU A 185 25.23 23.60 1.17
C LEU A 185 26.29 23.64 2.28
N GLU A 186 27.36 22.85 2.18
CA GLU A 186 28.49 22.87 3.11
C GLU A 186 29.18 24.24 3.17
N ASN A 187 29.23 24.96 2.05
CA ASN A 187 29.80 26.30 1.96
C ASN A 187 28.82 27.42 2.40
N GLU A 188 27.54 27.10 2.60
CA GLU A 188 26.52 28.06 3.04
C GLU A 188 26.48 28.21 4.57
N ARG A 189 26.06 29.38 5.05
CA ARG A 189 25.83 29.65 6.47
C ARG A 189 24.35 29.85 6.75
N PHE A 190 23.89 29.29 7.86
CA PHE A 190 22.50 29.23 8.25
C PHE A 190 22.29 30.02 9.56
N SER A 191 21.26 30.86 9.62
CA SER A 191 20.96 31.62 10.85
C SER A 191 19.99 30.82 11.71
N PHE A 192 20.31 30.58 12.98
CA PHE A 192 19.43 29.88 13.91
C PHE A 192 18.59 30.88 14.72
N ASN A 193 17.39 31.23 14.23
CA ASN A 193 16.48 32.16 14.93
C ASN A 193 15.44 31.42 15.78
N GLY A 194 15.88 30.47 16.61
CA GLY A 194 15.05 29.80 17.63
C GLY A 194 13.89 28.91 17.14
N GLN A 195 13.44 29.03 15.88
CA GLN A 195 12.36 28.22 15.29
C GLN A 195 12.42 28.11 13.75
N LEU A 196 13.10 29.02 13.03
CA LEU A 196 13.23 28.97 11.57
C LEU A 196 14.66 29.29 11.13
N ILE A 197 15.14 28.50 10.16
CA ILE A 197 16.46 28.66 9.54
C ILE A 197 16.26 29.36 8.19
N GLU A 198 16.60 30.65 8.13
CA GLU A 198 16.59 31.43 6.88
C GLU A 198 18.01 31.54 6.28
N LYS A 199 18.10 31.47 4.94
CA LYS A 199 19.35 31.75 4.22
C LYS A 199 19.67 33.24 4.34
N ARG A 200 20.89 33.57 4.76
CA ARG A 200 21.43 34.92 4.55
C ARG A 200 22.13 34.97 3.19
N SER A 201 21.57 35.71 2.24
CA SER A 201 22.32 36.14 1.06
C SER A 201 23.39 37.15 1.48
N PHE A 202 24.64 36.93 1.04
CA PHE A 202 25.79 37.81 1.30
C PHE A 202 25.58 39.28 0.83
N ALA A 203 24.53 39.55 0.04
CA ALA A 203 24.22 40.88 -0.50
C ALA A 203 23.48 41.83 0.46
N ASP A 204 22.95 41.35 1.60
CA ASP A 204 22.08 42.17 2.46
C ASP A 204 22.78 42.86 3.65
N SER A 205 24.12 42.85 3.68
CA SER A 205 24.89 43.53 4.75
C SER A 205 24.99 45.05 4.61
N SER A 206 24.33 45.66 3.61
CA SER A 206 24.34 47.10 3.42
C SER A 206 23.00 47.76 3.78
N LYS A 207 22.62 47.76 5.06
CA LYS A 207 21.89 48.88 5.70
C LYS A 207 21.64 48.66 7.20
N LYS A 208 22.30 49.54 7.97
CA LYS A 208 21.96 50.08 9.31
C LYS A 208 21.98 49.15 10.52
N GLY A 209 22.87 49.48 11.45
CA GLY A 209 22.90 48.95 12.81
C GLY A 209 21.87 49.59 13.75
N THR A 210 21.64 48.92 14.88
CA THR A 210 21.84 49.37 16.27
C THR A 210 21.32 48.27 17.20
N ASN A 211 22.19 47.81 18.11
CA ASN A 211 21.91 47.20 19.42
C ASN A 211 20.60 46.43 19.62
N ALA A 212 20.65 45.12 19.35
CA ALA A 212 19.93 44.11 20.12
C ALA A 212 20.82 42.85 20.17
N ALA A 213 21.35 42.54 21.35
CA ALA A 213 22.07 41.32 21.64
C ALA A 213 21.09 40.14 21.62
N ASN A 214 20.69 39.70 20.43
CA ASN A 214 20.09 38.39 20.21
C ASN A 214 21.16 37.51 19.57
N ASN A 215 21.42 36.37 20.20
CA ASN A 215 22.35 35.31 19.78
C ASN A 215 21.96 34.74 18.41
N ASN A 216 22.15 35.49 17.32
CA ASN A 216 22.05 34.97 15.96
C ASN A 216 23.38 34.30 15.63
N SER A 217 23.64 33.14 16.24
CA SER A 217 24.75 32.29 15.85
C SER A 217 24.52 31.81 14.42
N THR A 218 25.44 32.15 13.53
CA THR A 218 25.49 31.56 12.20
C THR A 218 26.12 30.19 12.32
N LEU A 219 25.38 29.15 11.98
CA LEU A 219 25.83 27.77 12.01
C LEU A 219 26.22 27.31 10.59
N SER A 220 27.22 26.45 10.52
CA SER A 220 27.59 25.72 9.31
C SER A 220 26.62 24.56 9.09
N PHE A 221 26.53 24.04 7.87
CA PHE A 221 25.57 22.97 7.55
C PHE A 221 25.68 21.74 8.46
N HIS A 222 26.91 21.28 8.77
CA HIS A 222 27.16 20.13 9.64
C HIS A 222 26.76 20.34 11.11
N GLU A 223 26.64 21.59 11.56
CA GLU A 223 26.28 21.91 12.96
C GLU A 223 24.76 21.90 13.16
N LEU A 224 23.99 21.78 12.08
CA LEU A 224 22.53 21.69 12.13
C LEU A 224 22.07 20.27 12.55
N PRO A 225 20.92 20.12 13.21
CA PRO A 225 20.30 18.82 13.42
C PRO A 225 20.12 18.03 12.11
N GLN A 226 20.27 16.71 12.15
CA GLN A 226 20.15 15.88 10.93
C GLN A 226 18.80 16.02 10.21
N GLU A 227 17.70 16.20 10.95
CA GLU A 227 16.38 16.45 10.38
C GLU A 227 16.31 17.76 9.58
N THR A 228 16.96 18.82 10.07
CA THR A 228 16.97 20.11 9.40
C THR A 228 17.92 20.11 8.20
N GLN A 229 19.07 19.42 8.31
CA GLN A 229 19.98 19.17 7.18
C GLN A 229 19.23 18.49 6.02
N THR A 230 18.54 17.38 6.32
CA THR A 230 17.75 16.61 5.35
C THR A 230 16.65 17.46 4.71
N THR A 231 15.98 18.29 5.50
CA THR A 231 14.91 19.17 5.00
C THR A 231 15.45 20.23 4.04
N ILE A 232 16.57 20.86 4.38
CA ILE A 232 17.22 21.87 3.53
C ILE A 232 17.71 21.24 2.23
N GLU A 233 18.35 20.07 2.30
CA GLU A 233 18.79 19.31 1.13
C GLU A 233 17.64 18.95 0.20
N ARG A 234 16.58 18.33 0.73
CA ARG A 234 15.40 17.95 -0.05
C ARG A 234 14.76 19.15 -0.73
N LYS A 235 14.67 20.30 -0.03
CA LYS A 235 14.16 21.55 -0.62
C LYS A 235 15.04 22.04 -1.76
N ARG A 236 16.36 22.07 -1.57
CA ARG A 236 17.33 22.51 -2.59
C ARG A 236 17.31 21.62 -3.82
N LEU A 237 17.19 20.32 -3.61
CA LEU A 237 17.10 19.31 -4.64
C LEU A 237 15.79 19.41 -5.44
N ALA A 238 14.67 19.66 -4.76
CA ALA A 238 13.38 19.90 -5.40
C ALA A 238 13.34 21.22 -6.21
N ASP A 239 14.05 22.25 -5.77
CA ASP A 239 14.22 23.50 -6.55
C ASP A 239 15.10 23.28 -7.78
N TYR A 240 16.18 22.49 -7.66
CA TYR A 240 17.06 22.14 -8.78
C TYR A 240 16.30 21.37 -9.87
N CYS A 241 15.57 20.32 -9.51
CA CYS A 241 14.85 19.47 -10.46
C CYS A 241 13.65 20.14 -11.10
N ARG A 242 13.15 21.27 -10.56
CA ARG A 242 12.10 22.08 -11.21
C ARG A 242 12.66 23.04 -12.27
N LYS A 243 13.95 23.35 -12.21
CA LYS A 243 14.61 24.33 -13.09
C LYS A 243 15.38 23.67 -14.24
N ALA A 244 15.91 22.47 -14.00
CA ALA A 244 16.54 21.63 -15.01
C ALA A 244 15.49 21.03 -15.94
#